data_AF-A0A1C3NXD0-F1
#
_entry.id   AF-A0A1C3NXD0-F1
#
_cell.length_a   1.000
_cell.length_b   1.000
_cell.length_c   1.000
_cell.angle_alpha   90.00
_cell.angle_beta   90.00
_cell.angle_gamma   90.00
#
_symmetry.space_group_name_H-M   'P 1'
#
loop_
_entity.id
_entity.type
_entity.pdbx_description
1 polymer ?
#
loop_
_entity_poly.entity_id
_entity_poly.type
_entity_poly.pdbx_seq_one_letter_code
_entity_poly.pdbx_strand_id
1 'polypeptide(L)'
;MSLDNAYPPPRGNWPADAATAEFARRLSSVTSGVHRRFLPDFGDLFHDLGIPANPLTSVLSGWSSLRPRPFRLLHTDIHRKNMIVDAGRTYFLDWELALWGDPVYDLAVHVHKMAYQPDETNQFLADWLARMDSIATDGWEPDLVTYLAHERVKSAIVDTVRYTKLAADPATGDDRRRALIDALAGKLATAHLVWNTGVTITPDVVEGPVRRWSDTRNA
;
A
#
# COMPACT_ATOMS: atom_id res chain seq x y z
N MET A 1 -2.22 -21.42 -34.15
CA MET A 1 -2.74 -20.08 -34.47
C MET A 1 -2.42 -19.22 -33.25
N SER A 2 -1.30 -18.48 -33.30
CA SER A 2 -0.88 -17.60 -32.21
C SER A 2 -1.85 -16.42 -32.20
N LEU A 3 -2.70 -16.33 -31.19
CA LEU A 3 -3.35 -15.06 -30.88
C LEU A 3 -2.26 -14.23 -30.21
N ASP A 4 -1.56 -13.43 -31.02
CA ASP A 4 -0.79 -12.31 -30.52
C ASP A 4 -1.79 -11.37 -29.83
N ASN A 5 -2.04 -11.62 -28.54
CA ASN A 5 -2.73 -10.70 -27.64
C ASN A 5 -1.79 -9.50 -27.42
N ALA A 6 -1.64 -8.67 -28.45
CA ALA A 6 -0.97 -7.40 -28.35
C ALA A 6 -1.88 -6.46 -27.54
N TYR A 7 -1.72 -6.50 -26.22
CA TYR A 7 -2.21 -5.42 -25.37
C TYR A 7 -1.68 -4.09 -25.92
N PRO A 8 -2.48 -3.01 -25.88
CA PRO A 8 -2.01 -1.70 -26.31
C PRO A 8 -0.70 -1.38 -25.56
N PRO A 9 0.34 -0.88 -26.25
CA PRO A 9 1.61 -0.62 -25.62
C PRO A 9 1.40 0.35 -24.45
N PRO A 10 2.13 0.16 -23.33
CA PRO A 10 2.03 1.05 -22.19
C PRO A 10 2.19 2.51 -22.62
N ARG A 11 1.33 3.41 -22.13
CA ARG A 11 1.39 4.82 -22.50
C ARG A 11 2.57 5.49 -21.79
N GLY A 12 3.38 6.26 -22.53
CA GLY A 12 4.45 7.08 -21.97
C GLY A 12 5.68 6.27 -21.56
N ASN A 13 6.34 6.69 -20.48
CA ASN A 13 7.57 6.07 -19.96
C ASN A 13 7.32 4.92 -18.98
N TRP A 14 6.25 4.16 -19.20
CA TRP A 14 5.96 2.99 -18.38
C TRP A 14 7.03 1.90 -18.60
N PRO A 15 7.43 1.16 -17.55
CA PRO A 15 8.43 0.11 -17.69
C PRO A 15 8.05 -0.96 -18.70
N ALA A 16 9.06 -1.53 -19.36
CA ALA A 16 8.88 -2.66 -20.27
C ALA A 16 8.37 -3.90 -19.52
N ASP A 17 7.78 -4.84 -20.25
CA ASP A 17 7.35 -6.13 -19.69
C ASP A 17 8.54 -6.83 -18.99
N ALA A 18 8.27 -7.42 -17.83
CA ALA A 18 9.27 -8.01 -16.93
C ALA A 18 10.39 -7.08 -16.40
N ALA A 19 10.32 -5.77 -16.64
CA ALA A 19 11.21 -4.79 -16.00
C ALA A 19 10.80 -4.50 -14.53
N THR A 20 10.68 -5.55 -13.72
CA THR A 20 10.12 -5.54 -12.36
C THR A 20 10.74 -4.49 -11.44
N ALA A 21 12.07 -4.36 -11.46
CA ALA A 21 12.78 -3.37 -10.63
C ALA A 21 12.45 -1.91 -11.04
N GLU A 22 12.27 -1.65 -12.33
CA GLU A 22 11.88 -0.32 -12.83
C GLU A 22 10.43 0.00 -12.47
N PHE A 23 9.55 -1.00 -12.56
CA PHE A 23 8.18 -0.92 -12.06
C PHE A 23 8.13 -0.59 -10.56
N ALA A 24 8.86 -1.30 -9.72
CA ALA A 24 8.89 -1.01 -8.29
C ALA A 24 9.47 0.38 -7.96
N ARG A 25 10.52 0.82 -8.67
CA ARG A 25 11.04 2.19 -8.57
C ARG A 25 10.01 3.24 -8.96
N ARG A 26 9.19 2.97 -9.99
CA ARG A 26 8.09 3.85 -10.39
C ARG A 26 7.05 3.99 -9.29
N LEU A 27 6.68 2.89 -8.60
CA LEU A 27 5.78 2.93 -7.45
C LEU A 27 6.32 3.85 -6.34
N SER A 28 7.61 3.70 -5.99
CA SER A 28 8.25 4.57 -5.01
C SER A 28 8.34 6.03 -5.45
N SER A 29 8.51 6.30 -6.75
CA SER A 29 8.47 7.66 -7.29
C SER A 29 7.08 8.30 -7.14
N VAL A 30 6.01 7.55 -7.39
CA VAL A 30 4.63 8.01 -7.18
C VAL A 30 4.40 8.31 -5.70
N THR A 31 4.75 7.37 -4.80
CA THR A 31 4.63 7.56 -3.34
C THR A 31 5.45 8.76 -2.85
N SER A 32 6.67 8.96 -3.36
CA SER A 32 7.50 10.14 -3.07
C SER A 32 6.82 11.44 -3.48
N GLY A 33 6.17 11.44 -4.65
CA GLY A 33 5.42 12.60 -5.15
C GLY A 33 4.25 12.95 -4.25
N VAL A 34 3.50 11.94 -3.77
CA VAL A 34 2.41 12.12 -2.81
C VAL A 34 2.93 12.69 -1.49
N HIS A 35 4.00 12.12 -0.92
CA HIS A 35 4.61 12.63 0.30
C HIS A 35 4.99 14.11 0.16
N ARG A 36 5.72 14.46 -0.92
CA ARG A 36 6.16 15.83 -1.18
C ARG A 36 4.99 16.80 -1.34
N ARG A 37 3.92 16.37 -2.00
CA ARG A 37 2.70 17.17 -2.19
C ARG A 37 2.06 17.54 -0.86
N PHE A 38 2.07 16.65 0.14
CA PHE A 38 1.43 16.88 1.44
C PHE A 38 2.37 17.48 2.48
N LEU A 39 3.69 17.50 2.27
CA LEU A 39 4.66 18.09 3.21
C LEU A 39 4.31 19.51 3.69
N PRO A 40 3.89 20.47 2.84
CA PRO A 40 3.55 21.81 3.33
C PRO A 40 2.41 21.83 4.34
N ASP A 41 1.49 20.88 4.23
CA ASP A 41 0.28 20.85 5.04
C ASP A 41 0.36 19.89 6.23
N PHE A 42 1.13 18.81 6.10
CA PHE A 42 1.18 17.67 7.02
C PHE A 42 2.59 17.44 7.59
N GLY A 43 3.58 18.27 7.26
CA GLY A 43 4.99 18.07 7.65
C GLY A 43 5.20 17.92 9.15
N ASP A 44 4.63 18.82 9.96
CA ASP A 44 4.73 18.75 11.42
C ASP A 44 4.03 17.51 11.97
N LEU A 45 2.87 17.13 11.39
CA LEU A 45 2.18 15.91 11.78
C LEU A 45 3.00 14.65 11.44
N PHE A 46 3.58 14.58 10.25
CA PHE A 46 4.47 13.48 9.87
C PHE A 46 5.66 13.38 10.82
N HIS A 47 6.28 14.51 11.15
CA HIS A 47 7.38 14.56 12.11
C HIS A 47 6.95 14.05 13.50
N ASP A 48 5.84 14.56 14.03
CA ASP A 48 5.31 14.20 15.35
C ASP A 48 4.92 12.71 15.45
N LEU A 49 4.49 12.12 14.33
CA LEU A 49 4.19 10.69 14.22
C LEU A 49 5.44 9.84 13.92
N GLY A 50 6.63 10.45 13.83
CA GLY A 50 7.89 9.75 13.59
C GLY A 50 8.08 9.24 12.16
N ILE A 51 7.32 9.74 11.19
CA ILE A 51 7.54 9.43 9.77
C ILE A 51 8.85 10.09 9.33
N PRO A 52 9.86 9.35 8.84
CA PRO A 52 11.14 9.93 8.45
C PRO A 52 10.98 10.93 7.30
N ALA A 53 11.83 11.96 7.27
CA ALA A 53 11.84 12.96 6.18
C ALA A 53 12.02 12.34 4.78
N ASN A 54 12.73 11.21 4.70
CA ASN A 54 12.89 10.40 3.49
C ASN A 54 12.33 8.99 3.74
N PRO A 55 11.00 8.81 3.77
CA PRO A 55 10.38 7.60 4.32
C PRO A 55 10.60 6.36 3.46
N LEU A 56 10.90 6.50 2.17
CA LEU A 56 11.10 5.37 1.26
C LEU A 56 12.53 4.84 1.22
N THR A 57 13.52 5.53 1.81
CA THR A 57 14.93 5.13 1.72
C THR A 57 15.17 3.69 2.17
N SER A 58 14.43 3.20 3.18
CA SER A 58 14.55 1.84 3.70
C SER A 58 14.11 0.75 2.72
N VAL A 59 13.30 1.06 1.71
CA VAL A 59 12.77 0.08 0.75
C VAL A 59 13.41 0.15 -0.64
N LEU A 60 14.12 1.23 -0.96
CA LEU A 60 14.67 1.43 -2.30
C LEU A 60 15.73 0.40 -2.70
N SER A 61 16.54 -0.09 -1.76
CA SER A 61 17.57 -1.09 -2.04
C SER A 61 16.99 -2.44 -2.45
N GLY A 62 15.85 -2.83 -1.87
CA GLY A 62 15.15 -4.08 -2.15
C GLY A 62 14.62 -4.19 -3.59
N TRP A 63 14.41 -3.07 -4.29
CA TRP A 63 13.97 -3.10 -5.68
C TRP A 63 14.95 -3.74 -6.64
N SER A 64 16.23 -3.77 -6.29
CA SER A 64 17.26 -4.39 -7.14
C SER A 64 17.31 -5.91 -7.01
N SER A 65 16.68 -6.49 -5.98
CA SER A 65 16.64 -7.94 -5.77
C SER A 65 15.40 -8.62 -6.36
N LEU A 66 14.44 -7.84 -6.87
CA LEU A 66 13.21 -8.40 -7.42
C LEU A 66 13.47 -9.25 -8.66
N ARG A 67 12.78 -10.40 -8.75
CA ARG A 67 12.86 -11.27 -9.94
C ARG A 67 12.09 -10.65 -11.11
N PRO A 68 12.68 -10.63 -12.31
CA PRO A 68 11.95 -10.34 -13.54
C PRO A 68 10.84 -11.37 -13.75
N ARG A 69 9.61 -10.91 -14.00
CA ARG A 69 8.48 -11.79 -14.34
C ARG A 69 7.48 -11.08 -15.25
N PRO A 70 6.79 -11.79 -16.16
CA PRO A 70 5.84 -11.19 -17.09
C PRO A 70 4.80 -10.36 -16.34
N PHE A 71 4.60 -9.13 -16.78
CA PHE A 71 3.61 -8.26 -16.17
C PHE A 71 2.20 -8.75 -16.50
N ARG A 72 1.26 -8.37 -15.65
CA ARG A 72 -0.16 -8.68 -15.77
C ARG A 72 -0.97 -7.42 -15.49
N LEU A 73 -2.26 -7.47 -15.84
CA LEU A 73 -3.21 -6.44 -15.43
C LEU A 73 -3.44 -6.61 -13.92
N LEU A 74 -3.04 -5.59 -13.17
CA LEU A 74 -3.20 -5.52 -11.73
C LEU A 74 -4.36 -4.60 -11.41
N HIS A 75 -5.11 -4.91 -10.36
CA HIS A 75 -6.18 -4.06 -9.85
C HIS A 75 -5.64 -2.99 -8.89
N THR A 76 -4.70 -3.36 -8.02
CA THR A 76 -4.00 -2.50 -7.04
C THR A 76 -4.87 -1.88 -5.93
N ASP A 77 -6.11 -2.36 -5.80
CA ASP A 77 -7.02 -1.95 -4.73
C ASP A 77 -7.99 -3.07 -4.32
N ILE A 78 -7.54 -4.32 -4.35
CA ILE A 78 -8.38 -5.45 -3.95
C ILE A 78 -8.47 -5.51 -2.43
N HIS A 79 -9.61 -5.14 -1.87
CA HIS A 79 -9.93 -5.31 -0.46
C HIS A 79 -11.43 -5.53 -0.24
N ARG A 80 -11.82 -5.91 0.99
CA ARG A 80 -13.20 -6.30 1.36
C ARG A 80 -14.33 -5.35 0.97
N LYS A 81 -14.05 -4.08 0.66
CA LYS A 81 -15.09 -3.11 0.22
C LYS A 81 -15.18 -2.98 -1.31
N ASN A 82 -14.16 -3.46 -2.02
CA ASN A 82 -14.10 -3.50 -3.48
C ASN A 82 -14.38 -4.93 -4.00
N MET A 83 -14.99 -5.79 -3.17
CA MET A 83 -15.32 -7.17 -3.49
C MET A 83 -16.79 -7.43 -3.19
N ILE A 84 -17.53 -7.95 -4.17
CA ILE A 84 -18.85 -8.54 -3.96
C ILE A 84 -18.70 -10.05 -4.10
N VAL A 85 -19.10 -10.81 -3.07
CA VAL A 85 -19.11 -12.27 -3.10
C VAL A 85 -20.56 -12.73 -3.17
N ASP A 86 -20.91 -13.40 -4.27
CA ASP A 86 -22.26 -13.91 -4.50
C ASP A 86 -22.20 -15.25 -5.24
N ALA A 87 -22.99 -16.22 -4.77
CA ALA A 87 -23.11 -17.56 -5.36
C ALA A 87 -21.77 -18.24 -5.75
N GLY A 88 -20.75 -18.13 -4.89
CA GLY A 88 -19.42 -18.71 -5.13
C GLY A 88 -18.57 -17.98 -6.18
N ARG A 89 -18.98 -16.77 -6.59
CA ARG A 89 -18.23 -15.89 -7.48
C ARG A 89 -17.80 -14.62 -6.75
N THR A 90 -16.71 -14.03 -7.21
CA THR A 90 -16.22 -12.74 -6.71
C THR A 90 -16.20 -11.74 -7.85
N TYR A 91 -16.79 -10.57 -7.60
CA TYR A 91 -16.77 -9.43 -8.50
C TYR A 91 -15.89 -8.35 -7.88
N PHE A 92 -14.95 -7.83 -8.67
CA PHE A 92 -14.05 -6.74 -8.26
C PHE A 92 -14.56 -5.42 -8.80
N LEU A 93 -14.66 -4.43 -7.91
CA LEU A 93 -15.12 -3.08 -8.20
C LEU A 93 -13.92 -2.13 -8.23
N ASP A 94 -14.10 -0.96 -8.83
CA ASP A 94 -13.15 0.17 -8.74
C ASP A 94 -11.78 -0.09 -9.40
N TRP A 95 -11.80 -0.21 -10.73
CA TRP A 95 -10.61 -0.45 -11.56
C TRP A 95 -9.82 0.83 -11.88
N GLU A 96 -10.08 1.96 -11.23
CA GLU A 96 -9.46 3.26 -11.60
C GLU A 96 -7.95 3.30 -11.36
N LEU A 97 -7.44 2.47 -10.44
CA LEU A 97 -6.02 2.34 -10.12
C LEU A 97 -5.33 1.22 -10.89
N ALA A 98 -6.04 0.53 -11.78
CA ALA A 98 -5.50 -0.61 -12.50
C ALA A 98 -4.25 -0.25 -13.31
N LEU A 99 -3.26 -1.13 -13.32
CA LEU A 99 -1.98 -0.91 -14.01
C LEU A 99 -1.41 -2.21 -14.57
N TRP A 100 -0.43 -2.10 -15.46
CA TRP A 100 0.30 -3.25 -16.01
C TRP A 100 1.62 -3.44 -15.27
N GLY A 101 1.78 -4.51 -14.49
CA GLY A 101 2.95 -4.65 -13.62
C GLY A 101 3.18 -6.05 -13.07
N ASP A 102 4.13 -6.16 -12.16
CA ASP A 102 4.46 -7.41 -11.48
C ASP A 102 3.27 -7.93 -10.64
N PRO A 103 2.76 -9.14 -10.90
CA PRO A 103 1.62 -9.70 -10.16
C PRO A 103 1.84 -9.83 -8.64
N VAL A 104 3.09 -9.93 -8.17
CA VAL A 104 3.40 -9.99 -6.74
C VAL A 104 3.08 -8.66 -6.03
N TYR A 105 3.07 -7.54 -6.75
CA TYR A 105 2.65 -6.25 -6.19
C TYR A 105 1.17 -6.24 -5.82
N ASP A 106 0.29 -6.74 -6.68
CA ASP A 106 -1.15 -6.78 -6.40
C ASP A 106 -1.47 -7.72 -5.23
N LEU A 107 -0.71 -8.83 -5.14
CA LEU A 107 -0.73 -9.73 -3.99
C LEU A 107 -0.35 -9.00 -2.69
N ALA A 108 0.73 -8.23 -2.69
CA ALA A 108 1.19 -7.48 -1.53
C ALA A 108 0.15 -6.43 -1.08
N VAL A 109 -0.43 -5.71 -2.04
CA VAL A 109 -1.51 -4.74 -1.77
C VAL A 109 -2.70 -5.42 -1.12
N HIS A 110 -3.15 -6.55 -1.67
CA HIS A 110 -4.29 -7.30 -1.14
C HIS A 110 -4.04 -7.78 0.30
N VAL A 111 -2.92 -8.47 0.54
CA VAL A 111 -2.54 -8.96 1.88
C VAL A 111 -2.46 -7.80 2.88
N HIS A 112 -1.86 -6.67 2.47
CA HIS A 112 -1.73 -5.48 3.32
C HIS A 112 -3.10 -4.85 3.68
N LYS A 113 -4.05 -4.82 2.74
CA LYS A 113 -5.36 -4.17 2.93
C LYS A 113 -6.39 -5.07 3.61
N MET A 114 -6.29 -6.39 3.41
CA MET A 114 -7.19 -7.34 4.07
C MET A 114 -6.88 -7.49 5.55
N ALA A 115 -5.61 -7.36 5.95
CA ALA A 115 -5.17 -7.54 7.33
C ALA A 115 -5.63 -8.91 7.90
N TYR A 116 -5.45 -9.94 7.09
CA TYR A 116 -5.71 -11.33 7.45
C TYR A 116 -4.95 -11.74 8.71
N GLN A 117 -5.52 -12.67 9.47
CA GLN A 117 -4.77 -13.42 10.47
C GLN A 117 -3.67 -14.27 9.81
N PRO A 118 -2.65 -14.71 10.55
CA PRO A 118 -1.55 -15.48 9.98
C PRO A 118 -2.01 -16.73 9.20
N ASP A 119 -2.93 -17.51 9.76
CA ASP A 119 -3.44 -18.72 9.11
C ASP A 119 -4.26 -18.42 7.85
N GLU A 120 -5.06 -17.36 7.87
CA GLU A 120 -5.81 -16.87 6.71
C GLU A 120 -4.85 -16.40 5.60
N THR A 121 -3.77 -15.72 5.97
CA THR A 121 -2.73 -15.29 5.02
C THR A 121 -2.06 -16.49 4.37
N ASN A 122 -1.66 -17.50 5.16
CA ASN A 122 -1.02 -18.71 4.66
C ASN A 122 -1.93 -19.48 3.70
N GLN A 123 -3.20 -19.65 4.07
CA GLN A 123 -4.19 -20.32 3.22
C GLN A 123 -4.38 -19.56 1.91
N PHE A 124 -4.57 -18.24 1.97
CA PHE A 124 -4.72 -17.40 0.79
C PHE A 124 -3.51 -17.47 -0.14
N LEU A 125 -2.28 -17.41 0.39
CA LEU A 125 -1.05 -17.51 -0.39
C LEU A 125 -0.90 -18.87 -1.07
N ALA A 126 -1.25 -19.96 -0.38
CA ALA A 126 -1.25 -21.30 -0.96
C ALA A 126 -2.28 -21.41 -2.12
N ASP A 127 -3.47 -20.86 -1.92
CA ASP A 127 -4.53 -20.83 -2.94
C ASP A 127 -4.17 -19.97 -4.15
N TRP A 128 -3.49 -18.85 -3.93
CA TRP A 128 -2.96 -17.99 -4.98
C TRP A 128 -1.89 -18.71 -5.79
N LEU A 129 -0.91 -19.33 -5.13
CA LEU A 129 0.17 -20.06 -5.79
C LEU A 129 -0.35 -21.24 -6.62
N ALA A 130 -1.36 -21.97 -6.12
CA ALA A 130 -1.96 -23.09 -6.83
C ALA A 130 -2.74 -22.70 -8.10
N ARG A 131 -3.14 -21.43 -8.24
CA ARG A 131 -3.97 -20.93 -9.35
C ARG A 131 -3.19 -20.12 -10.39
N MET A 132 -2.02 -19.61 -10.02
CA MET A 132 -1.22 -18.74 -10.87
C MET A 132 -0.23 -19.53 -11.73
N ASP A 133 0.07 -19.01 -12.92
CA ASP A 133 1.13 -19.55 -13.78
C ASP A 133 2.47 -19.51 -13.05
N SER A 134 3.26 -20.59 -13.11
CA SER A 134 4.56 -20.68 -12.41
C SER A 134 5.55 -19.58 -12.81
N ILE A 135 5.49 -19.09 -14.05
CA ILE A 135 6.33 -17.98 -14.53
C ILE A 135 5.93 -16.65 -13.85
N ALA A 136 4.65 -16.48 -13.49
CA ALA A 136 4.15 -15.31 -12.78
C ALA A 136 4.42 -15.36 -11.26
N THR A 137 4.78 -16.52 -10.73
CA THR A 137 5.09 -16.72 -9.31
C THR A 137 6.56 -17.01 -9.04
N ASP A 138 7.43 -17.09 -10.06
CA ASP A 138 8.85 -17.39 -9.86
C ASP A 138 9.50 -16.43 -8.85
N GLY A 139 10.04 -16.96 -7.76
CA GLY A 139 10.66 -16.20 -6.67
C GLY A 139 9.75 -15.21 -5.94
N TRP A 140 8.44 -15.44 -5.89
CA TRP A 140 7.48 -14.52 -5.29
C TRP A 140 7.69 -14.22 -3.80
N GLU A 141 8.14 -15.21 -3.01
CA GLU A 141 8.21 -15.10 -1.54
C GLU A 141 9.09 -13.94 -1.02
N PRO A 142 10.39 -13.84 -1.37
CA PRO A 142 11.21 -12.71 -0.94
C PRO A 142 10.75 -11.38 -1.55
N ASP A 143 10.18 -11.40 -2.75
CA ASP A 143 9.69 -10.22 -3.42
C ASP A 143 8.41 -9.67 -2.76
N LEU A 144 7.53 -10.56 -2.28
CA LEU A 144 6.35 -10.20 -1.50
C LEU A 144 6.73 -9.45 -0.23
N VAL A 145 7.76 -9.90 0.49
CA VAL A 145 8.27 -9.20 1.68
C VAL A 145 8.71 -7.78 1.33
N THR A 146 9.39 -7.61 0.19
CA THR A 146 9.87 -6.31 -0.27
C THR A 146 8.70 -5.38 -0.65
N TYR A 147 7.71 -5.87 -1.40
CA TYR A 147 6.52 -5.09 -1.72
C TYR A 147 5.69 -4.75 -0.48
N LEU A 148 5.52 -5.68 0.46
CA LEU A 148 4.81 -5.41 1.73
C LEU A 148 5.50 -4.33 2.56
N ALA A 149 6.84 -4.29 2.57
CA ALA A 149 7.59 -3.22 3.24
C ALA A 149 7.26 -1.85 2.61
N HIS A 150 7.26 -1.75 1.28
CA HIS A 150 6.84 -0.53 0.59
C HIS A 150 5.38 -0.18 0.86
N GLU A 151 4.46 -1.15 0.84
CA GLU A 151 3.04 -0.89 1.09
C GLU A 151 2.79 -0.35 2.50
N ARG A 152 3.48 -0.86 3.51
CA ARG A 152 3.42 -0.33 4.88
C ARG A 152 3.88 1.13 4.94
N VAL A 153 5.00 1.45 4.30
CA VAL A 153 5.51 2.84 4.22
C VAL A 153 4.55 3.75 3.45
N LYS A 154 4.05 3.30 2.30
CA LYS A 154 3.07 4.04 1.49
C LYS A 154 1.79 4.32 2.29
N SER A 155 1.24 3.31 2.96
CA SER A 155 0.05 3.46 3.79
C SER A 155 0.29 4.41 4.96
N ALA A 156 1.44 4.36 5.63
CA ALA A 156 1.73 5.33 6.69
C ALA A 156 1.65 6.79 6.18
N ILE A 157 2.15 7.07 4.98
CA ILE A 157 2.09 8.41 4.37
C ILE A 157 0.64 8.76 3.98
N VAL A 158 0.01 7.91 3.16
CA VAL A 158 -1.30 8.19 2.55
C VAL A 158 -2.42 8.16 3.59
N ASP A 159 -2.41 7.17 4.48
CA ASP A 159 -3.46 6.99 5.48
C ASP A 159 -3.33 8.00 6.62
N THR A 160 -2.14 8.54 6.91
CA THR A 160 -2.02 9.71 7.82
C THR A 160 -2.81 10.88 7.26
N VAL A 161 -2.61 11.23 5.99
CA VAL A 161 -3.36 12.33 5.36
C VAL A 161 -4.86 12.04 5.34
N ARG A 162 -5.25 10.84 4.90
CA ARG A 162 -6.66 10.46 4.75
C ARG A 162 -7.38 10.40 6.09
N TYR A 163 -6.83 9.68 7.06
CA TYR A 163 -7.49 9.45 8.34
C TYR A 163 -7.47 10.68 9.23
N THR A 164 -6.41 11.50 9.17
CA THR A 164 -6.41 12.80 9.84
C THR A 164 -7.51 13.71 9.31
N LYS A 165 -7.68 13.82 7.98
CA LYS A 165 -8.77 14.63 7.41
C LYS A 165 -10.15 14.13 7.82
N LEU A 166 -10.37 12.81 7.75
CA LEU A 166 -11.64 12.20 8.15
C LEU A 166 -11.89 12.36 9.66
N ALA A 167 -10.86 12.23 10.49
CA ALA A 167 -10.97 12.46 11.92
C ALA A 167 -11.27 13.94 12.19
N ALA A 168 -10.61 14.88 11.53
CA ALA A 168 -10.83 16.31 11.72
C ALA A 168 -12.22 16.81 11.30
N ASP A 169 -12.94 16.07 10.45
CA ASP A 169 -14.28 16.42 9.99
C ASP A 169 -15.27 16.50 11.18
N PRO A 170 -15.98 17.64 11.38
CA PRO A 170 -16.99 17.78 12.43
C PRO A 170 -18.16 16.80 12.31
N ALA A 171 -18.46 16.30 11.10
CA ALA A 171 -19.48 15.28 10.88
C ALA A 171 -19.05 13.88 11.35
N THR A 172 -17.75 13.68 11.64
CA THR A 172 -17.24 12.42 12.16
C THR A 172 -17.50 12.32 13.66
N GLY A 173 -18.49 11.51 14.03
CA GLY A 173 -18.79 11.16 15.42
C GLY A 173 -17.66 10.41 16.12
N ASP A 174 -17.69 10.43 17.46
CA ASP A 174 -16.58 10.01 18.32
C ASP A 174 -16.14 8.55 18.10
N ASP A 175 -17.09 7.61 17.97
CA ASP A 175 -16.76 6.20 17.73
C ASP A 175 -16.02 6.01 16.40
N ARG A 176 -16.45 6.73 15.36
CA ARG A 176 -15.81 6.69 14.05
C ARG A 176 -14.42 7.32 14.08
N ARG A 177 -14.27 8.43 14.81
CA ARG A 177 -12.99 9.10 15.04
C ARG A 177 -12.01 8.16 15.73
N ARG A 178 -12.41 7.50 16.82
CA ARG A 178 -11.59 6.51 17.53
C ARG A 178 -11.14 5.39 16.62
N ALA A 179 -12.06 4.81 15.84
CA ALA A 179 -11.72 3.75 14.88
C ALA A 179 -10.73 4.20 13.79
N LEU A 180 -10.76 5.48 13.37
CA LEU A 180 -9.79 6.03 12.43
C LEU A 180 -8.41 6.19 13.06
N ILE A 181 -8.34 6.66 14.31
CA ILE A 181 -7.09 6.77 15.09
C ILE A 181 -6.48 5.38 15.33
N ASP A 182 -7.29 4.40 15.75
CA ASP A 182 -6.85 3.02 15.95
C ASP A 182 -6.28 2.41 14.66
N ALA A 183 -6.99 2.61 13.54
CA ALA A 183 -6.54 2.15 12.23
C ALA A 183 -5.23 2.83 11.81
N LEU A 184 -5.09 4.14 12.04
CA LEU A 184 -3.87 4.89 11.73
C LEU A 184 -2.70 4.38 12.58
N ALA A 185 -2.90 4.18 13.88
CA ALA A 185 -1.90 3.66 14.79
C ALA A 185 -1.38 2.29 14.35
N GLY A 186 -2.26 1.38 13.94
CA GLY A 186 -1.88 0.07 13.40
C GLY A 186 -1.03 0.18 12.13
N LYS A 187 -1.39 1.07 11.19
CA LYS A 187 -0.60 1.29 9.96
C LYS A 187 0.78 1.84 10.26
N LEU A 188 0.85 2.88 11.09
CA LEU A 188 2.11 3.48 11.53
C LEU A 188 3.00 2.45 12.24
N ALA A 189 2.46 1.66 13.18
CA ALA A 189 3.21 0.62 13.87
C ALA A 189 3.91 -0.34 12.88
N THR A 190 3.20 -0.80 11.84
CA THR A 190 3.81 -1.68 10.82
C THR A 190 4.88 -0.98 9.97
N ALA A 191 4.75 0.33 9.71
CA ALA A 191 5.76 1.10 9.00
C ALA A 191 7.01 1.35 9.86
N HIS A 192 6.84 1.59 11.16
CA HIS A 192 7.96 1.74 12.10
C HIS A 192 8.81 0.48 12.24
N LEU A 193 8.24 -0.71 12.04
CA LEU A 193 9.01 -1.95 11.91
C LEU A 193 9.89 -1.94 10.66
N VAL A 194 9.41 -1.38 9.53
CA VAL A 194 10.19 -1.26 8.29
C VAL A 194 11.29 -0.20 8.42
N TRP A 195 11.02 0.91 9.10
CA TRP A 195 12.01 1.96 9.36
C TRP A 195 12.98 1.62 10.48
N ASN A 196 12.70 0.58 11.28
CA ASN A 196 13.49 0.17 12.43
C ASN A 196 13.79 1.33 13.41
N THR A 197 12.78 2.16 13.71
CA THR A 197 12.96 3.35 14.56
C THR A 197 12.92 3.03 16.06
N GLY A 198 12.47 1.84 16.45
CA GLY A 198 12.22 1.47 17.85
C GLY A 198 11.07 2.24 18.51
N VAL A 199 10.29 3.00 17.73
CA VAL A 199 9.14 3.78 18.23
C VAL A 199 7.94 2.85 18.38
N THR A 200 7.33 2.87 19.57
CA THR A 200 6.05 2.21 19.82
C THR A 200 4.92 3.16 19.50
N ILE A 201 4.10 2.81 18.51
CA ILE A 201 2.90 3.58 18.15
C ILE A 201 1.67 2.96 18.80
N THR A 202 0.91 3.79 19.51
CA THR A 202 -0.39 3.47 20.10
C THR A 202 -1.43 4.51 19.67
N PRO A 203 -2.74 4.24 19.79
CA PRO A 203 -3.78 5.22 19.53
C PRO A 203 -3.56 6.56 20.27
N ASP A 204 -3.16 6.50 21.54
CA ASP A 204 -2.91 7.70 22.37
C ASP A 204 -1.76 8.56 21.82
N VAL A 205 -0.71 7.93 21.29
CA VAL A 205 0.42 8.62 20.65
C VAL A 205 -0.01 9.32 19.37
N VAL A 206 -0.99 8.77 18.64
CA VAL A 206 -1.50 9.33 17.38
C VAL A 206 -2.53 10.43 17.60
N GLU A 207 -3.39 10.30 18.62
CA GLU A 207 -4.51 11.21 18.85
C GLU A 207 -4.05 12.66 19.09
N GLY A 208 -3.02 12.84 19.93
CA GLY A 208 -2.49 14.17 20.27
C GLY A 208 -2.03 14.97 19.04
N PRO A 209 -1.11 14.45 18.21
CA PRO A 209 -0.70 15.08 16.95
C PRO A 209 -1.86 15.35 15.99
N VAL A 210 -2.79 14.39 15.82
CA VAL A 210 -3.95 14.57 14.92
C VAL A 210 -4.87 15.71 15.39
N ARG A 211 -5.10 15.82 16.71
CA ARG A 211 -5.88 16.92 17.29
C ARG A 211 -5.20 18.27 17.07
N ARG A 212 -3.90 18.38 17.36
CA ARG A 212 -3.12 19.62 17.12
C ARG A 212 -3.17 20.05 15.67
N TRP A 213 -3.01 19.12 14.72
CA TRP A 213 -3.13 19.42 13.30
C TRP A 213 -4.52 19.98 12.96
N SER A 214 -5.59 19.39 13.52
CA SER A 214 -6.97 19.85 13.30
C SER A 214 -7.18 21.27 13.85
N ASP A 215 -6.66 21.56 15.04
CA ASP A 215 -6.78 22.87 15.68
C ASP A 215 -6.11 23.98 14.83
N THR A 216 -4.96 23.70 14.21
CA THR A 216 -4.28 24.68 13.33
C THR A 216 -5.02 25.01 12.03
N ARG A 217 -6.02 24.20 11.65
CA ARG A 217 -6.81 24.37 10.42
C ARG A 217 -8.20 24.96 10.66
N ASN A 218 -8.65 24.93 11.90
CA ASN A 218 -9.92 25.49 12.34
C ASN A 218 -9.77 26.84 13.05
N ALA A 219 -8.52 27.30 13.25
CA ALA A 219 -8.17 28.63 13.76
C ALA A 219 -8.07 29.65 12.63
#